data_AF-A0A2E0V2X1-F1
#
_entry.id   AF-A0A2E0V2X1-F1
#
_cell.length_a   1.000
_cell.length_b   1.000
_cell.length_c   1.000
_cell.angle_alpha   90.00
_cell.angle_beta   90.00
_cell.angle_gamma   90.00
#
_symmetry.space_group_name_H-M   'P 1'
#
loop_
_entity.id
_entity.type
_entity.pdbx_description
1 polymer ?
#
loop_
_entity_poly.entity_id
_entity_poly.type
_entity_poly.pdbx_seq_one_letter_code
_entity_poly.pdbx_strand_id
1 'polypeptide(L)'
;MKDFLEKISSSSLWQIEAFGGEVLIEGRILTPAEAERAGLASSLIAAQIVKDQGSNRGSAVQDIAAKAEEGEELSEHEQDLLLSFMSSLRPEQLAAMSEQEDRILCEVVKRGSSDGGATWERLSLVTAIDQQDPASGRLWIGMLSKEDRSLMIEAAMKGHKEAADKLASFRG
;
A
#
# COMPACT_ATOMS: atom_id res chain seq x y z
N MET A 1 -15.22 -3.01 -28.51
CA MET A 1 -14.33 -3.97 -27.81
C MET A 1 -13.08 -3.27 -27.29
N LYS A 2 -12.41 -2.45 -28.11
CA LYS A 2 -11.28 -1.58 -27.69
C LYS A 2 -11.66 -0.66 -26.51
N ASP A 3 -12.78 0.06 -26.63
CA ASP A 3 -13.29 0.96 -25.58
C ASP A 3 -13.68 0.26 -24.27
N PHE A 4 -14.00 -1.04 -24.33
CA PHE A 4 -14.33 -1.83 -23.14
C PHE A 4 -13.06 -2.29 -22.41
N LEU A 5 -12.07 -2.77 -23.16
CA LEU A 5 -10.77 -3.15 -22.62
C LEU A 5 -10.01 -1.94 -22.06
N GLU A 6 -10.11 -0.79 -22.70
CA GLU A 6 -9.52 0.47 -22.21
C GLU A 6 -10.16 0.91 -20.88
N LYS A 7 -11.48 0.77 -20.73
CA LYS A 7 -12.18 1.06 -19.47
C LYS A 7 -11.82 0.10 -18.33
N ILE A 8 -11.71 -1.20 -18.62
CA ILE A 8 -11.26 -2.18 -17.63
C ILE A 8 -9.82 -1.89 -17.20
N SER A 9 -8.97 -1.57 -18.18
CA SER A 9 -7.57 -1.23 -17.91
C SER A 9 -7.47 0.00 -17.02
N SER A 10 -8.20 1.08 -17.32
CA SER A 10 -8.15 2.30 -16.50
C SER A 10 -8.73 2.12 -15.11
N SER A 11 -9.78 1.30 -14.93
CA SER A 11 -10.33 1.00 -13.60
C SER A 11 -9.40 0.16 -12.72
N SER A 12 -8.35 -0.43 -13.30
CA SER A 12 -7.34 -1.25 -12.60
C SER A 12 -6.06 -0.47 -12.25
N LEU A 13 -6.05 0.85 -12.49
CA LEU A 13 -4.90 1.72 -12.25
C LEU A 13 -5.24 2.75 -11.19
N TRP A 14 -4.24 3.16 -10.44
CA TRP A 14 -4.29 4.30 -9.54
C TRP A 14 -3.23 5.32 -9.97
N GLN A 15 -3.48 6.59 -9.64
CA GLN A 15 -2.56 7.69 -9.88
C GLN A 15 -2.46 8.51 -8.61
N ILE A 16 -1.24 8.86 -8.23
CA ILE A 16 -0.99 9.74 -7.09
C ILE A 16 0.05 10.80 -7.46
N GLU A 17 -0.04 11.95 -6.82
CA GLU A 17 1.01 12.96 -6.82
C GLU A 17 2.07 12.57 -5.79
N ALA A 18 3.33 12.58 -6.18
CA ALA A 18 4.49 12.27 -5.35
C ALA A 18 5.53 13.40 -5.46
N PHE A 19 6.54 13.39 -4.58
CA PHE A 19 7.60 14.42 -4.56
C PHE A 19 7.05 15.84 -4.39
N GLY A 20 6.05 16.00 -3.53
CA GLY A 20 5.43 17.30 -3.28
C GLY A 20 4.57 17.84 -4.43
N GLY A 21 4.10 16.96 -5.33
CA GLY A 21 3.22 17.33 -6.45
C GLY A 21 3.92 17.45 -7.80
N GLU A 22 5.23 17.31 -7.84
CA GLU A 22 6.03 17.50 -9.06
C GLU A 22 5.96 16.31 -10.02
N VAL A 23 5.59 15.13 -9.52
CA VAL A 23 5.53 13.89 -10.32
C VAL A 23 4.24 13.16 -10.06
N LEU A 24 3.52 12.82 -11.13
CA LEU A 24 2.44 11.85 -11.08
C LEU A 24 3.01 10.44 -11.24
N ILE A 25 2.71 9.56 -10.30
CA ILE A 25 3.06 8.14 -10.39
C ILE A 25 1.79 7.34 -10.64
N GLU A 26 1.84 6.46 -11.63
CA GLU A 26 0.79 5.49 -11.90
C GLU A 26 1.27 4.07 -11.56
N GLY A 27 0.40 3.34 -10.86
CA GLY A 27 0.55 1.92 -10.65
C GLY A 27 -0.75 1.16 -10.87
N ARG A 28 -0.67 -0.15 -10.73
CA ARG A 28 -1.84 -1.05 -10.79
C ARG A 28 -2.39 -1.32 -9.41
N ILE A 29 -3.69 -1.53 -9.36
CA ILE A 29 -4.37 -2.09 -8.21
C ILE A 29 -3.96 -3.57 -8.09
N LEU A 30 -3.82 -4.04 -6.86
CA LEU A 30 -3.56 -5.46 -6.58
C LEU A 30 -4.79 -6.29 -6.95
N THR A 31 -4.56 -7.48 -7.49
CA THR A 31 -5.64 -8.48 -7.63
C THR A 31 -6.13 -8.91 -6.25
N PRO A 32 -7.36 -9.44 -6.11
CA PRO A 32 -7.86 -9.87 -4.80
C PRO A 32 -6.93 -10.90 -4.14
N ALA A 33 -6.38 -11.84 -4.92
CA ALA A 33 -5.41 -12.80 -4.41
C ALA A 33 -4.08 -12.15 -3.96
N GLU A 34 -3.61 -11.11 -4.64
CA GLU A 34 -2.42 -10.37 -4.21
C GLU A 34 -2.67 -9.54 -2.96
N ALA A 35 -3.82 -8.86 -2.88
CA ALA A 35 -4.23 -8.08 -1.72
C ALA A 35 -4.46 -8.98 -0.49
N GLU A 36 -5.11 -10.13 -0.66
CA GLU A 36 -5.26 -11.14 0.38
C GLU A 36 -3.90 -11.69 0.84
N ARG A 37 -2.99 -11.99 -0.09
CA ARG A 37 -1.63 -12.42 0.28
C ARG A 37 -0.84 -11.34 1.00
N ALA A 38 -0.94 -10.09 0.56
CA ALA A 38 -0.29 -8.95 1.21
C ALA A 38 -0.87 -8.72 2.61
N GLY A 39 -2.20 -8.70 2.73
CA GLY A 39 -2.92 -8.58 4.00
C GLY A 39 -2.63 -9.74 4.94
N LEU A 40 -2.60 -10.98 4.44
CA LEU A 40 -2.24 -12.17 5.21
C LEU A 40 -0.77 -12.12 5.65
N ALA A 41 0.16 -11.74 4.79
CA ALA A 41 1.57 -11.61 5.15
C ALA A 41 1.77 -10.53 6.22
N SER A 42 1.13 -9.37 6.08
CA SER A 42 1.13 -8.32 7.12
C SER A 42 0.48 -8.82 8.42
N SER A 43 -0.62 -9.57 8.32
CA SER A 43 -1.31 -10.16 9.47
C SER A 43 -0.50 -11.26 10.16
N LEU A 44 0.28 -12.03 9.41
CA LEU A 44 1.18 -13.06 9.95
C LEU A 44 2.38 -12.43 10.64
N ILE A 45 2.92 -11.33 10.11
CA ILE A 45 3.96 -10.55 10.79
C ILE A 45 3.38 -9.96 12.09
N ALA A 46 2.21 -9.34 12.03
CA ALA A 46 1.49 -8.83 13.20
C ALA A 46 1.16 -9.94 14.23
N ALA A 47 0.74 -11.12 13.77
CA ALA A 47 0.46 -12.26 14.63
C ALA A 47 1.73 -12.84 15.27
N GLN A 48 2.85 -12.87 14.55
CA GLN A 48 4.15 -13.29 15.10
C GLN A 48 4.64 -12.30 16.16
N ILE A 49 4.47 -11.01 15.92
CA ILE A 49 4.72 -9.94 16.90
C ILE A 49 3.89 -10.17 18.17
N VAL A 50 2.58 -10.40 18.02
CA VAL A 50 1.64 -10.68 19.11
C VAL A 50 2.02 -11.95 19.87
N LYS A 51 2.37 -13.02 19.15
CA LYS A 51 2.70 -14.33 19.73
C LYS A 51 3.96 -14.26 20.58
N ASP A 52 4.95 -13.48 20.17
CA ASP A 52 6.16 -13.22 20.95
C ASP A 52 5.89 -12.39 22.23
N GLN A 53 4.69 -11.78 22.36
CA GLN A 53 4.31 -10.86 23.44
C GLN A 53 3.29 -11.45 24.45
N GLY A 54 2.78 -12.66 24.22
CA GLY A 54 1.82 -13.33 25.12
C GLY A 54 0.36 -13.28 24.64
N SER A 55 -0.32 -14.42 24.70
CA SER A 55 -1.47 -14.83 23.88
C SER A 55 -2.80 -14.05 24.00
N ASN A 56 -2.95 -13.09 24.92
CA ASN A 56 -4.26 -12.43 25.16
C ASN A 56 -4.38 -10.98 24.67
N ARG A 57 -3.29 -10.36 24.20
CA ARG A 57 -3.32 -8.95 23.76
C ARG A 57 -3.61 -8.76 22.27
N GLY A 58 -3.41 -9.79 21.45
CA GLY A 58 -3.50 -9.68 20.00
C GLY A 58 -4.89 -9.42 19.44
N SER A 59 -5.90 -10.16 19.92
CA SER A 59 -7.26 -10.02 19.41
C SER A 59 -7.87 -8.68 19.77
N ALA A 60 -7.63 -8.20 21.00
CA ALA A 60 -8.10 -6.89 21.44
C ALA A 60 -7.51 -5.74 20.60
N VAL A 61 -6.21 -5.82 20.27
CA VAL A 61 -5.55 -4.83 19.41
C VAL A 61 -6.10 -4.86 17.98
N GLN A 62 -6.41 -6.04 17.43
CA GLN A 62 -7.02 -6.17 16.11
C GLN A 62 -8.43 -5.59 16.05
N ASP A 63 -9.27 -5.87 17.06
CA ASP A 63 -10.63 -5.35 17.12
C ASP A 63 -10.64 -3.81 17.24
N ILE A 64 -9.72 -3.25 18.03
CA ILE A 64 -9.58 -1.80 18.18
C ILE A 64 -9.05 -1.15 16.89
N ALA A 65 -8.10 -1.80 16.19
CA ALA A 65 -7.60 -1.31 14.91
C ALA A 65 -8.71 -1.27 13.84
N ALA A 66 -9.57 -2.28 13.79
CA ALA A 66 -10.71 -2.31 12.88
C ALA A 66 -11.70 -1.18 13.15
N LYS A 67 -12.04 -0.90 14.41
CA LYS A 67 -12.87 0.25 14.79
C LYS A 67 -12.27 1.59 14.33
N ALA A 68 -10.95 1.74 14.46
CA ALA A 68 -10.23 2.93 14.03
C ALA A 68 -10.31 3.13 12.50
N GLU A 69 -10.18 2.04 11.74
CA GLU A 69 -10.33 2.07 10.27
C GLU A 69 -11.77 2.40 9.83
N GLU A 70 -12.77 2.00 10.62
CA GLU A 70 -14.19 2.32 10.40
C GLU A 70 -14.56 3.75 10.84
N GLY A 71 -13.59 4.51 11.38
CA GLY A 71 -13.78 5.88 11.82
C GLY A 71 -14.55 6.03 13.13
N GLU A 72 -14.63 4.96 13.93
CA GLU A 72 -15.22 5.01 15.27
C GLU A 72 -14.27 5.74 16.25
N GLU A 73 -14.84 6.53 17.16
CA GLU A 73 -14.08 7.15 18.25
C GLU A 73 -13.55 6.08 19.21
N LEU A 74 -12.23 6.03 19.36
CA LEU A 74 -11.56 5.16 20.31
C LEU A 74 -11.56 5.80 21.71
N SER A 75 -11.87 5.02 22.73
CA SER A 75 -11.70 5.46 24.12
C SER A 75 -10.22 5.68 24.48
N GLU A 76 -9.93 6.50 25.49
CA GLU A 76 -8.55 6.71 25.99
C GLU A 76 -7.84 5.40 26.30
N HIS A 77 -8.56 4.42 26.85
CA HIS A 77 -8.00 3.10 27.15
C HIS A 77 -7.63 2.31 25.89
N GLU A 78 -8.45 2.38 24.84
CA GLU A 78 -8.17 1.74 23.55
C GLU A 78 -6.98 2.40 22.83
N GLN A 79 -6.87 3.72 22.91
CA GLN A 79 -5.72 4.48 22.41
C GLN A 79 -4.43 4.12 23.16
N ASP A 80 -4.47 4.06 24.49
CA ASP A 80 -3.33 3.63 25.33
C ASP A 80 -2.91 2.20 25.01
N LEU A 81 -3.86 1.31 24.74
CA LEU A 81 -3.55 -0.07 24.36
C LEU A 81 -2.84 -0.12 23.00
N LEU A 82 -3.32 0.62 21.99
CA LEU A 82 -2.65 0.74 20.70
C LEU A 82 -1.24 1.34 20.83
N LEU A 83 -1.07 2.40 21.60
CA LEU A 83 0.23 3.03 21.86
C LEU A 83 1.19 2.08 22.59
N SER A 84 0.70 1.33 23.58
CA SER A 84 1.48 0.32 24.30
C SER A 84 1.92 -0.83 23.38
N PHE A 85 1.07 -1.17 22.40
CA PHE A 85 1.39 -2.18 21.40
C PHE A 85 2.41 -1.66 20.39
N MET A 86 2.24 -0.44 19.87
CA MET A 86 3.21 0.18 18.96
C MET A 86 4.59 0.36 19.59
N SER A 87 4.64 0.76 20.86
CA SER A 87 5.89 0.92 21.60
C SER A 87 6.57 -0.41 21.97
N SER A 88 5.85 -1.53 21.92
CA SER A 88 6.40 -2.85 22.16
C SER A 88 6.94 -3.53 20.90
N LEU A 89 6.74 -2.92 19.72
CA LEU A 89 7.28 -3.40 18.45
C LEU A 89 8.80 -3.25 18.41
N ARG A 90 9.50 -4.33 18.07
CA ARG A 90 10.95 -4.27 17.89
C ARG A 90 11.30 -3.63 16.54
N PRO A 91 12.42 -2.90 16.43
CA PRO A 91 12.85 -2.30 15.16
C PRO A 91 12.93 -3.28 13.99
N GLU A 92 13.33 -4.53 14.24
CA GLU A 92 13.43 -5.57 13.20
C GLU A 92 12.05 -5.97 12.66
N GLN A 93 11.02 -5.92 13.49
CA GLN A 93 9.65 -6.24 13.11
C GLN A 93 9.05 -5.11 12.25
N LEU A 94 9.32 -3.85 12.62
CA LEU A 94 8.96 -2.69 11.81
C LEU A 94 9.67 -2.69 10.45
N ALA A 95 10.95 -3.07 10.43
CA ALA A 95 11.72 -3.19 9.21
C ALA A 95 11.15 -4.27 8.27
N ALA A 96 10.74 -5.42 8.80
CA ALA A 96 10.12 -6.48 8.02
C ALA A 96 8.79 -6.06 7.37
N MET A 97 7.96 -5.29 8.10
CA MET A 97 6.72 -4.72 7.54
C MET A 97 7.03 -3.73 6.42
N SER A 98 7.96 -2.79 6.66
CA SER A 98 8.37 -1.81 5.66
C SER A 98 8.95 -2.47 4.40
N GLU A 99 9.74 -3.53 4.55
CA GLU A 99 10.31 -4.26 3.41
C GLU A 99 9.21 -4.94 2.58
N GLN A 100 8.16 -5.44 3.24
CA GLN A 100 7.03 -6.03 2.53
C GLN A 100 6.24 -4.99 1.74
N GLU A 101 5.96 -3.83 2.33
CA GLU A 101 5.33 -2.70 1.63
C GLU A 101 6.18 -2.27 0.42
N ASP A 102 7.48 -2.15 0.61
CA ASP A 102 8.40 -1.77 -0.47
C ASP A 102 8.36 -2.76 -1.65
N ARG A 103 8.29 -4.07 -1.36
CA ARG A 103 8.17 -5.11 -2.40
C ARG A 103 6.85 -4.98 -3.17
N ILE A 104 5.74 -4.74 -2.47
CA ILE A 104 4.44 -4.51 -3.13
C ILE A 104 4.55 -3.34 -4.09
N LEU A 105 5.09 -2.20 -3.65
CA LEU A 105 5.27 -1.02 -4.49
C LEU A 105 6.16 -1.28 -5.71
N CYS A 106 7.24 -2.04 -5.54
CA CYS A 106 8.09 -2.47 -6.66
C CYS A 106 7.33 -3.31 -7.71
N GLU A 107 6.32 -4.07 -7.30
CA GLU A 107 5.51 -4.89 -8.21
C GLU A 107 4.35 -4.13 -8.88
N VAL A 108 3.87 -3.05 -8.26
CA VAL A 108 2.67 -2.36 -8.74
C VAL A 108 2.93 -1.07 -9.51
N VAL A 109 4.05 -0.38 -9.28
CA VAL A 109 4.40 0.85 -9.99
C VAL A 109 4.76 0.56 -11.44
N LYS A 110 4.26 1.39 -12.37
CA LYS A 110 4.43 1.19 -13.81
C LYS A 110 5.13 2.34 -14.52
N ARG A 111 4.74 3.57 -14.20
CA ARG A 111 5.14 4.76 -14.96
C ARG A 111 5.01 6.03 -14.14
N GLY A 112 5.77 7.04 -14.54
CA GLY A 112 5.74 8.38 -13.97
C GLY A 112 5.51 9.44 -15.05
N SER A 113 5.06 10.61 -14.64
CA SER A 113 4.89 11.78 -15.50
C SER A 113 5.27 13.04 -14.72
N SER A 114 6.03 13.93 -15.34
CA SER A 114 6.43 15.23 -14.78
C SER A 114 5.69 16.41 -15.41
N ASP A 115 4.74 16.16 -16.31
CA ASP A 115 4.04 17.18 -17.10
C ASP A 115 2.51 17.10 -16.90
N GLY A 116 2.08 16.67 -15.70
CA GLY A 116 0.67 16.58 -15.36
C GLY A 116 -0.08 15.49 -16.12
N GLY A 117 0.60 14.44 -16.55
CA GLY A 117 0.02 13.27 -17.19
C GLY A 117 -0.07 13.34 -18.72
N ALA A 118 0.56 14.34 -19.35
CA ALA A 118 0.60 14.46 -20.81
C ALA A 118 1.56 13.44 -21.43
N THR A 119 2.71 13.22 -20.80
CA THR A 119 3.72 12.23 -21.20
C THR A 119 3.98 11.27 -20.05
N TRP A 120 3.93 9.98 -20.36
CA TRP A 120 4.19 8.92 -19.39
C TRP A 120 5.45 8.14 -19.76
N GLU A 121 6.38 8.07 -18.81
CA GLU A 121 7.63 7.35 -18.95
C GLU A 121 7.65 6.12 -18.06
N ARG A 122 8.34 5.07 -18.50
CA ARG A 122 8.46 3.85 -17.71
C ARG A 122 9.15 4.15 -16.38
N LEU A 123 8.54 3.69 -15.29
CA LEU A 123 9.08 3.80 -13.94
C LEU A 123 8.97 2.43 -13.27
N SER A 124 10.07 1.96 -12.69
CA SER A 124 10.09 0.75 -11.88
C SER A 124 10.83 1.05 -10.58
N LEU A 125 10.26 0.68 -9.44
CA LEU A 125 10.92 0.85 -8.16
C LEU A 125 11.86 -0.34 -7.89
N VAL A 126 12.97 -0.06 -7.22
CA VAL A 126 13.94 -1.06 -6.76
C VAL A 126 14.22 -0.88 -5.27
N THR A 127 14.53 -1.98 -4.58
CA THR A 127 14.71 -1.97 -3.12
C THR A 127 16.10 -1.52 -2.68
N ALA A 128 17.10 -1.57 -3.58
CA ALA A 128 18.48 -1.22 -3.27
C ALA A 128 19.00 -0.07 -4.15
N ILE A 129 19.80 0.82 -3.55
CA ILE A 129 20.29 2.05 -4.21
C ILE A 129 21.23 1.75 -5.39
N ASP A 130 21.96 0.64 -5.35
CA ASP A 130 22.88 0.19 -6.40
C ASP A 130 22.14 -0.33 -7.65
N GLN A 131 20.86 -0.67 -7.51
CA GLN A 131 20.00 -1.04 -8.63
C GLN A 131 19.35 0.17 -9.31
N GLN A 132 19.52 1.37 -8.73
CA GLN A 132 19.03 2.60 -9.32
C GLN A 132 19.71 2.87 -10.66
N ASP A 133 18.89 3.16 -11.66
CA ASP A 133 19.35 3.44 -13.02
C ASP A 133 18.34 4.35 -13.72
N PRO A 134 18.56 5.68 -13.68
CA PRO A 134 17.65 6.65 -14.29
C PRO A 134 17.50 6.43 -15.80
N ALA A 135 18.54 5.98 -16.50
CA ALA A 135 18.50 5.76 -17.95
C ALA A 135 17.54 4.62 -18.33
N SER A 136 17.34 3.65 -17.44
CA SER A 136 16.40 2.54 -17.62
C SER A 136 15.08 2.74 -16.86
N GLY A 137 14.84 3.92 -16.27
CA GLY A 137 13.63 4.21 -15.50
C GLY A 137 13.52 3.46 -14.17
N ARG A 138 14.66 3.08 -13.55
CA ARG A 138 14.70 2.40 -12.25
C ARG A 138 15.03 3.38 -11.13
N LEU A 139 14.11 3.53 -10.19
CA LEU A 139 14.23 4.44 -9.04
C LEU A 139 14.31 3.66 -7.74
N TRP A 140 15.27 3.98 -6.88
CA TRP A 140 15.32 3.38 -5.55
C TRP A 140 14.16 3.87 -4.69
N ILE A 141 13.43 2.93 -4.08
CA ILE A 141 12.24 3.21 -3.26
C ILE A 141 12.54 4.06 -2.02
N GLY A 142 13.78 4.06 -1.54
CA GLY A 142 14.21 4.92 -0.44
C GLY A 142 14.25 6.41 -0.79
N MET A 143 14.13 6.78 -2.07
CA MET A 143 13.99 8.18 -2.50
C MET A 143 12.56 8.73 -2.29
N LEU A 144 11.57 7.86 -2.15
CA LEU A 144 10.20 8.26 -1.86
C LEU A 144 10.04 8.58 -0.37
N SER A 145 9.26 9.61 -0.08
CA SER A 145 8.87 9.93 1.30
C SER A 145 8.05 8.79 1.90
N LYS A 146 7.99 8.71 3.23
CA LYS A 146 7.15 7.70 3.90
C LYS A 146 5.68 7.92 3.55
N GLU A 147 5.27 9.18 3.52
CA GLU A 147 3.93 9.64 3.19
C GLU A 147 3.52 9.19 1.78
N ASP A 148 4.37 9.42 0.77
CA ASP A 148 4.12 8.98 -0.60
C ASP A 148 3.97 7.46 -0.66
N ARG A 149 4.88 6.70 -0.02
CA ARG A 149 4.80 5.23 0.00
C ARG A 149 3.49 4.73 0.63
N SER A 150 3.06 5.34 1.74
CA SER A 150 1.80 4.99 2.40
C SER A 150 0.59 5.25 1.49
N LEU A 151 0.54 6.40 0.80
CA LEU A 151 -0.53 6.72 -0.15
C LEU A 151 -0.57 5.74 -1.33
N MET A 152 0.60 5.36 -1.86
CA MET A 152 0.70 4.38 -2.95
C MET A 152 0.21 2.99 -2.53
N ILE A 153 0.57 2.54 -1.31
CA ILE A 153 0.09 1.27 -0.76
C ILE A 153 -1.42 1.29 -0.56
N GLU A 154 -1.96 2.35 0.04
CA GLU A 154 -3.41 2.47 0.22
C GLU A 154 -4.12 2.42 -1.14
N ALA A 155 -3.64 3.18 -2.14
CA ALA A 155 -4.22 3.19 -3.48
C ALA A 155 -4.16 1.81 -4.16
N ALA A 156 -3.05 1.09 -4.01
CA ALA A 156 -2.88 -0.26 -4.56
C ALA A 156 -3.83 -1.29 -3.91
N MET A 157 -4.12 -1.14 -2.62
CA MET A 157 -4.98 -2.05 -1.84
C MET A 157 -6.47 -1.72 -1.97
N LYS A 158 -6.84 -0.44 -1.80
CA LYS A 158 -8.23 0.05 -1.77
C LYS A 158 -8.93 -0.03 -3.11
N GLY A 159 -8.17 0.13 -4.20
CA GLY A 159 -8.69 0.11 -5.55
C GLY A 159 -9.43 -1.18 -5.92
N HIS A 160 -9.21 -2.31 -5.22
CA HIS A 160 -9.94 -3.55 -5.54
C HIS A 160 -11.43 -3.46 -5.20
N LYS A 161 -11.78 -2.91 -4.03
CA LYS A 161 -13.18 -2.76 -3.59
C LYS A 161 -13.93 -1.81 -4.52
N GLU A 162 -13.30 -0.68 -4.85
CA GLU A 162 -13.86 0.31 -5.79
C GLU A 162 -13.89 -0.17 -7.25
N ALA A 163 -12.89 -0.94 -7.71
CA ALA A 163 -12.88 -1.50 -9.06
C ALA A 163 -13.96 -2.59 -9.23
N ALA A 164 -14.18 -3.43 -8.21
CA ALA A 164 -15.26 -4.41 -8.20
C ALA A 164 -16.65 -3.73 -8.24
N ASP A 165 -16.86 -2.69 -7.45
CA ASP A 165 -18.11 -1.91 -7.42
C ASP A 165 -18.36 -1.18 -8.75
N LYS A 166 -17.31 -0.57 -9.33
CA LYS A 166 -17.38 0.06 -10.66
C LYS A 166 -17.72 -0.97 -11.75
N LEU A 167 -17.11 -2.15 -11.75
CA LEU A 167 -17.40 -3.21 -12.72
C LEU A 167 -18.83 -3.79 -12.55
N ALA A 168 -19.35 -3.88 -11.33
CA ALA A 168 -20.72 -4.30 -11.07
C ALA A 168 -21.75 -3.30 -11.65
N SER A 169 -21.46 -1.99 -11.57
CA SER A 169 -22.32 -0.94 -12.13
C SER A 169 -22.41 -0.95 -13.67
N PHE A 170 -21.43 -1.53 -14.37
CA PHE A 170 -21.47 -1.68 -15.84
C PHE A 170 -22.33 -2.85 -16.33
N ARG A 171 -22.75 -3.76 -15.42
CA ARG A 171 -23.66 -4.88 -15.73
C ARG A 171 -25.13 -4.54 -15.50
N GLY A 172 -25.44 -3.35 -14.97
CA GLY A 172 -26.79 -2.83 -14.72
C GLY A 172 -27.34 -2.01 -15.88
#